data_AF-A0A4S1FHB8-F1
#
_entry.id   AF-A0A4S1FHB8-F1
#
_cell.length_a   1.000
_cell.length_b   1.000
_cell.length_c   1.000
_cell.angle_alpha   90.00
_cell.angle_beta   90.00
_cell.angle_gamma   90.00
#
_symmetry.space_group_name_H-M   'P 1'
#
loop_
_entity.id
_entity.type
_entity.pdbx_description
1 polymer ?
#
loop_
_entity_poly.entity_id
_entity_poly.type
_entity_poly.pdbx_seq_one_letter_code
_entity_poly.pdbx_strand_id
1 'polypeptide(L)'
;FDLRETQTSGDAERLAIDLAAGGCDLVIAAGGDGTASEVADGLLQAQHETGQESALGLLPCGTGIDFARGLGLPDGIEEALARIAGASARKVD
;
A
#
# COMPACT_ATOMS: atom_id res chain seq x y z
N PHE A 1 1.80 -12.57 -7.71
CA PHE A 1 2.11 -11.24 -7.16
C PHE A 1 3.36 -10.73 -7.87
N ASP A 2 3.48 -9.41 -8.02
CA ASP A 2 4.72 -8.73 -8.44
C ASP A 2 5.35 -8.11 -7.17
N LEU A 3 6.68 -8.14 -7.05
CA LEU A 3 7.42 -7.56 -5.93
C LEU A 3 8.36 -6.48 -6.48
N ARG A 4 8.21 -5.27 -5.95
CA ARG A 4 9.04 -4.12 -6.31
C ARG A 4 9.73 -3.57 -5.07
N GLU A 5 11.03 -3.33 -5.20
CA GLU A 5 11.85 -2.74 -4.14
C GLU A 5 12.09 -1.27 -4.43
N THR A 6 11.94 -0.43 -3.41
CA THR A 6 12.27 0.99 -3.47
C THR A 6 13.78 1.17 -3.19
N GLN A 7 14.41 2.12 -3.87
CA GLN A 7 15.81 2.48 -3.63
C GLN A 7 15.95 3.88 -3.05
N THR A 8 15.02 4.77 -3.37
CA THR A 8 15.01 6.14 -2.89
C THR A 8 13.59 6.65 -2.65
N SER A 9 13.46 7.82 -2.02
CA SER A 9 12.16 8.47 -1.81
C SER A 9 11.48 8.78 -3.13
N GLY A 10 10.17 8.60 -3.18
CA GLY A 10 9.34 8.75 -4.39
C GLY A 10 9.31 7.51 -5.30
N ASP A 11 10.14 6.49 -5.04
CA ASP A 11 10.03 5.23 -5.79
C ASP A 11 8.70 4.54 -5.54
N ALA A 12 8.16 4.58 -4.31
CA ALA A 12 6.96 3.83 -3.99
C ALA A 12 5.74 4.38 -4.74
N GLU A 13 5.66 5.70 -4.91
CA GLU A 13 4.63 6.39 -5.71
C GLU A 13 4.70 5.94 -7.18
N ARG A 14 5.88 6.06 -7.80
CA ARG A 14 6.09 5.66 -9.19
C ARG A 14 5.76 4.18 -9.42
N LEU A 15 6.21 3.31 -8.53
CA LEU A 15 5.95 1.87 -8.61
C LEU A 15 4.47 1.55 -8.41
N ALA A 16 3.77 2.26 -7.53
CA ALA A 16 2.34 2.09 -7.33
C ALA A 16 1.54 2.48 -8.59
N ILE A 17 1.93 3.55 -9.28
CA ILE A 17 1.35 3.94 -10.57
C ILE A 17 1.52 2.82 -11.60
N ASP A 18 2.74 2.31 -11.75
CA ASP A 18 3.05 1.25 -12.71
C ASP A 18 2.25 -0.03 -12.41
N LEU A 19 2.13 -0.41 -11.14
CA LEU A 19 1.38 -1.61 -10.72
C LEU A 19 -0.13 -1.46 -10.95
N ALA A 20 -0.70 -0.29 -10.62
CA ALA A 20 -2.12 0.00 -10.82
C ALA A 20 -2.48 0.04 -12.31
N ALA A 21 -1.69 0.74 -13.12
CA ALA A 21 -1.84 0.75 -14.58
C ALA A 21 -1.62 -0.64 -15.21
N GLY A 22 -0.83 -1.50 -14.56
CA GLY A 22 -0.68 -2.92 -14.89
C GLY A 22 -1.90 -3.78 -14.56
N GLY A 23 -2.94 -3.21 -13.95
CA GLY A 23 -4.18 -3.91 -13.59
C GLY A 23 -4.12 -4.65 -12.25
N CYS A 24 -3.23 -4.27 -11.33
CA CYS A 24 -3.24 -4.84 -9.99
C CYS A 24 -4.43 -4.32 -9.17
N ASP A 25 -5.34 -5.22 -8.77
CA ASP A 25 -6.49 -4.86 -7.93
C ASP A 25 -6.10 -4.54 -6.47
N LEU A 26 -4.92 -4.98 -6.02
CA LEU A 26 -4.38 -4.77 -4.68
C LEU A 26 -2.87 -4.50 -4.76
N VAL A 27 -2.44 -3.38 -4.17
CA VAL A 27 -1.03 -3.05 -3.97
C VAL A 27 -0.77 -3.01 -2.46
N ILE A 28 0.28 -3.72 -2.02
CA ILE A 28 0.65 -3.80 -0.60
C ILE A 28 1.90 -2.96 -0.37
N ALA A 29 1.78 -1.91 0.44
CA ALA A 29 2.91 -1.12 0.92
C ALA A 29 3.57 -1.85 2.10
N ALA A 30 4.76 -2.40 1.87
CA ALA A 30 5.60 -2.99 2.90
C ALA A 30 6.63 -1.95 3.38
N GLY A 31 6.36 -1.32 4.53
CA GLY A 31 7.22 -0.25 5.04
C GLY A 31 6.66 0.48 6.24
N GLY A 32 7.11 1.73 6.41
CA GLY A 32 6.54 2.69 7.35
C GLY A 32 5.56 3.66 6.71
N ASP A 33 5.16 4.68 7.45
CA ASP A 33 4.11 5.64 7.05
C ASP A 33 4.47 6.40 5.75
N GLY A 34 5.75 6.73 5.54
CA GLY A 34 6.20 7.38 4.31
C GLY A 34 5.98 6.51 3.07
N THR A 35 6.29 5.21 3.16
CA THR A 35 6.02 4.25 2.08
C THR A 35 4.51 4.11 1.84
N ALA A 36 3.72 4.04 2.91
CA ALA A 36 2.26 3.98 2.79
C ALA A 36 1.68 5.21 2.09
N SER A 37 2.15 6.41 2.45
CA SER A 37 1.73 7.68 1.84
C SER A 37 2.08 7.72 0.36
N GLU A 38 3.33 7.44 0.00
CA GLU A 38 3.77 7.46 -1.40
C GLU A 38 2.96 6.46 -2.25
N VAL A 39 2.71 5.24 -1.75
CA VAL A 39 1.86 4.28 -2.48
C VAL A 39 0.44 4.80 -2.62
N ALA A 40 -0.16 5.38 -1.57
CA ALA A 40 -1.51 5.94 -1.65
C ALA A 40 -1.62 7.05 -2.71
N ASP A 41 -0.65 7.97 -2.72
CA ASP A 41 -0.58 9.06 -3.72
C ASP A 41 -0.49 8.51 -5.14
N GLY A 42 0.36 7.50 -5.36
CA GLY A 42 0.52 6.86 -6.67
C GLY A 42 -0.74 6.13 -7.14
N LEU A 43 -1.46 5.45 -6.24
CA LEU A 43 -2.73 4.80 -6.57
C LEU A 43 -3.82 5.82 -6.92
N LEU A 44 -3.92 6.92 -6.18
CA LEU A 44 -4.87 8.01 -6.49
C LEU A 44 -4.56 8.66 -7.83
N GLN A 45 -3.28 8.89 -8.13
CA GLN A 45 -2.85 9.40 -9.43
C GLN A 45 -3.22 8.42 -10.57
N ALA A 46 -2.90 7.13 -10.42
CA ALA A 46 -3.26 6.13 -11.41
C ALA A 46 -4.78 6.02 -11.63
N GLN A 47 -5.57 6.12 -10.56
CA GLN A 47 -7.02 6.17 -10.65
C GLN A 47 -7.50 7.39 -11.46
N HIS A 48 -6.92 8.57 -11.22
CA HIS A 48 -7.25 9.77 -11.99
C HIS A 48 -6.87 9.66 -13.47
N GLU A 49 -5.73 9.03 -13.78
CA GLU A 49 -5.21 8.93 -15.15
C GLU A 49 -5.88 7.80 -15.96
N THR A 50 -6.18 6.68 -15.33
CA THR A 50 -6.63 5.44 -16.01
C THR A 50 -8.08 5.06 -15.71
N GLY A 51 -8.66 5.59 -14.63
CA GLY A 51 -9.95 5.17 -14.10
C GLY A 51 -9.94 3.82 -13.37
N GLN A 52 -8.78 3.17 -13.22
CA GLN A 52 -8.65 1.89 -12.51
C GLN A 52 -8.56 2.12 -11.00
N GLU A 53 -9.40 1.43 -10.24
CA GLU A 53 -9.34 1.43 -8.78
C GLU A 53 -8.50 0.25 -8.28
N SER A 54 -7.45 0.54 -7.52
CA SER A 54 -6.63 -0.46 -6.82
C SER A 54 -6.75 -0.25 -5.31
N ALA A 55 -6.90 -1.35 -4.56
CA ALA A 55 -6.90 -1.30 -3.11
C ALA A 55 -5.47 -1.15 -2.55
N LEU A 56 -5.35 -0.47 -1.42
CA LEU A 56 -4.12 -0.37 -0.64
C LEU A 56 -4.14 -1.34 0.54
N GLY A 57 -3.13 -2.20 0.62
CA GLY A 57 -2.80 -2.99 1.80
C GLY A 57 -1.59 -2.41 2.52
N LEU A 58 -1.58 -2.45 3.85
CA LEU A 58 -0.45 -1.99 4.66
C LEU A 58 0.19 -3.18 5.35
N LEU A 59 1.44 -3.48 5.00
CA LEU A 59 2.27 -4.44 5.70
C LEU A 59 3.31 -3.67 6.51
N PRO A 60 3.05 -3.41 7.80
CA PRO A 60 3.99 -2.68 8.62
C PRO A 60 5.31 -3.46 8.77
N CYS A 61 6.39 -2.93 8.21
CA CYS A 61 7.74 -3.45 8.42
C CYS A 61 8.74 -2.29 8.53
N GLY A 62 9.38 -2.17 9.70
CA GLY A 62 10.27 -1.05 10.01
C GLY A 62 10.06 -0.51 11.43
N THR A 63 10.56 0.68 11.71
CA THR A 63 10.51 1.30 13.04
C THR A 63 9.49 2.44 13.18
N GLY A 64 9.07 3.06 12.07
CA GLY A 64 8.07 4.16 12.03
C GLY A 64 6.72 3.66 11.51
N ILE A 65 5.91 3.10 12.41
CA ILE A 65 4.63 2.39 12.11
C ILE A 65 3.45 3.10 12.84
N ASP A 66 3.52 4.41 13.04
CA ASP A 66 2.55 5.10 13.88
C ASP A 66 1.16 5.17 13.22
N PHE A 67 1.09 5.21 11.88
CA PHE A 67 -0.17 5.14 11.14
C PHE A 67 -0.85 3.78 11.26
N ALA A 68 -0.11 2.67 11.10
CA ALA A 68 -0.69 1.33 11.24
C ALA A 68 -1.19 1.08 12.67
N ARG A 69 -0.47 1.57 13.68
CA ARG A 69 -0.91 1.55 15.09
C ARG A 69 -2.17 2.37 15.31
N GLY A 70 -2.24 3.56 14.73
CA GLY A 70 -3.45 4.41 14.79
C GLY A 70 -4.68 3.74 14.18
N LEU A 71 -4.49 2.90 13.16
CA LEU A 71 -5.53 2.08 12.53
C LEU A 71 -5.86 0.78 13.28
N GLY A 72 -5.17 0.48 14.38
CA GLY A 72 -5.32 -0.76 15.13
C GLY A 72 -4.88 -2.00 14.36
N LEU A 73 -3.90 -1.85 13.46
CA LEU A 73 -3.32 -2.98 12.74
C LEU A 73 -2.43 -3.82 13.68
N PRO A 74 -2.34 -5.14 13.48
CA PRO A 74 -1.47 -6.00 14.26
C PRO A 74 0.01 -5.60 14.11
N ASP A 75 0.78 -5.68 15.19
CA ASP A 75 2.23 -5.45 15.16
C ASP A 75 3.00 -6.61 14.50
N GLY A 76 2.41 -7.80 14.46
CA GLY A 76 3.01 -8.99 13.87
C GLY A 76 2.76 -9.09 12.36
N ILE A 77 3.81 -9.44 11.63
CA ILE A 77 3.79 -9.62 10.16
C ILE A 77 2.75 -10.69 9.77
N GLU A 78 2.68 -11.80 10.50
CA GLU A 78 1.78 -12.91 10.20
C GLU A 78 0.31 -12.50 10.37
N GLU A 79 -0.01 -11.79 11.46
CA GLU A 79 -1.35 -11.29 11.72
C GLU A 79 -1.76 -10.19 10.74
N ALA A 80 -0.83 -9.30 10.36
CA ALA A 80 -1.07 -8.29 9.34
C ALA A 80 -1.38 -8.93 7.98
N LEU A 81 -0.60 -9.94 7.57
CA LEU A 81 -0.86 -10.70 6.34
C LEU A 81 -2.18 -11.43 6.38
N ALA A 82 -2.51 -12.11 7.49
CA ALA A 82 -3.79 -12.78 7.66
C ALA A 82 -4.96 -11.80 7.55
N ARG A 83 -4.80 -10.59 8.11
CA ARG A 83 -5.82 -9.54 8.02
C ARG A 83 -5.97 -9.00 6.62
N ILE A 84 -4.89 -8.75 5.88
CA ILE A 84 -4.93 -8.35 4.47
C ILE A 84 -5.65 -9.43 3.63
N ALA A 85 -5.28 -10.69 3.82
CA ALA A 85 -5.83 -11.81 3.07
C ALA A 85 -7.34 -12.03 3.30
N GLY A 86 -7.83 -11.70 4.50
CA GLY A 86 -9.25 -11.82 4.87
C GLY A 86 -10.08 -10.53 4.75
N ALA A 87 -9.46 -9.40 4.40
CA ALA A 87 -10.15 -8.11 4.39
C ALA A 87 -11.00 -7.91 3.12
N SER A 88 -12.10 -7.18 3.29
CA SER A 88 -12.81 -6.55 2.16
C SER A 88 -12.35 -5.10 2.04
N ALA A 89 -12.07 -4.65 0.82
CA ALA A 89 -11.68 -3.28 0.56
C ALA A 89 -12.79 -2.31 1.02
N ARG A 90 -12.38 -1.21 1.64
CA ARG A 90 -13.27 -0.11 2.05
C ARG A 90 -12.66 1.21 1.62
N LYS A 91 -13.49 2.17 1.24
CA LYS A 91 -13.04 3.54 1.01
C LYS A 91 -12.67 4.19 2.33
N VAL A 92 -11.61 4.99 2.30
CA VAL A 92 -11.10 5.79 3.42
C VAL A 92 -10.99 7.23 2.91
N ASP A 93 -11.30 8.20 3.76
CA ASP A 93 -11.24 9.64 3.45
C ASP A 93 -9.84 10.20 3.76
#